data_AF-A0A8J9VM10-F1
#
_entry.id   AF-A0A8J9VM10-F1
#
_cell.length_a   1.000
_cell.length_b   1.000
_cell.length_c   1.000
_cell.angle_alpha   90.00
_cell.angle_beta   90.00
_cell.angle_gamma   90.00
#
_symmetry.space_group_name_H-M   'P 1'
#
loop_
_entity.id
_entity.type
_entity.pdbx_description
1 polymer ?
#
loop_
_entity_poly.entity_id
_entity_poly.type
_entity_poly.pdbx_seq_one_letter_code
_entity_poly.pdbx_strand_id
1 'polypeptide(L)' 'MICDSHLRITNVNAKFGGATHDSHIWSSSKAESYMRELHQNNEQVWLLGDSGYPQRPWLMTPILNAVPVII' A
#
# COMPACT_ATOMS: atom_id res chain seq x y z
N MET A 1 -7.72 1.85 -3.88
CA MET A 1 -7.17 1.85 -5.26
C MET A 1 -5.66 1.81 -5.15
N ILE A 2 -4.96 1.12 -6.05
CA ILE A 2 -3.49 1.07 -6.09
C ILE A 2 -3.02 1.49 -7.49
N CYS A 3 -1.93 2.24 -7.55
CA CYS A 3 -1.28 2.65 -8.79
C CYS A 3 0.23 2.45 -8.73
N ASP A 4 0.87 2.39 -9.90
CA ASP A 4 2.32 2.40 -10.01
C ASP A 4 2.90 3.83 -10.05
N SER A 5 4.24 3.93 -10.14
CA SER A 5 4.95 5.22 -10.21
C SER A 5 4.63 6.06 -11.45
N HIS A 6 4.03 5.47 -12.49
CA HIS A 6 3.57 6.15 -13.69
C HIS A 6 2.07 6.51 -13.61
N LEU A 7 1.49 6.45 -12.41
CA LEU A 7 0.08 6.75 -12.12
C LEU A 7 -0.90 5.82 -12.85
N ARG A 8 -0.45 4.63 -13.27
CA ARG A 8 -1.34 3.64 -13.88
C ARG A 8 -2.03 2.86 -12.77
N ILE A 9 -3.35 2.78 -12.82
CA ILE A 9 -4.14 1.99 -11.86
C ILE A 9 -3.86 0.51 -12.11
N THR A 10 -3.34 -0.19 -11.10
CA THR A 10 -3.01 -1.62 -11.17
C THR A 10 -3.98 -2.48 -10.38
N ASN A 11 -4.71 -1.90 -9.42
CA ASN A 11 -5.70 -2.63 -8.62
C ASN A 11 -6.84 -1.74 -8.15
N VAL A 12 -8.07 -2.27 -8.26
CA VAL A 12 -9.29 -1.66 -7.71
C VAL A 12 -10.06 -2.72 -6.92
N ASN A 13 -10.44 -2.36 -5.70
CA ASN A 13 -11.31 -3.17 -4.85
C ASN A 13 -12.58 -2.38 -4.53
N ALA A 14 -13.68 -2.71 -5.21
CA ALA A 14 -14.98 -2.04 -5.07
C ALA A 14 -15.99 -2.84 -4.22
N LYS A 15 -15.52 -3.81 -3.42
CA LYS A 15 -16.39 -4.71 -2.63
C LYS A 15 -16.94 -4.07 -1.36
N PHE A 16 -16.37 -2.95 -0.93
CA PHE A 16 -16.66 -2.32 0.35
C PHE A 16 -17.31 -0.95 0.14
N GLY A 17 -18.32 -0.65 0.97
CA GLY A 17 -18.95 0.68 0.99
C GLY A 17 -18.06 1.73 1.66
N GLY A 18 -18.40 3.00 1.51
CA GLY A 18 -17.55 4.13 1.96
C GLY A 18 -17.33 4.27 3.47
N ALA A 19 -18.00 3.48 4.30
CA ALA A 19 -17.83 3.47 5.77
C ALA A 19 -16.86 2.38 6.27
N THR A 20 -16.31 1.55 5.37
CA THR A 20 -15.37 0.50 5.76
C THR A 20 -13.97 1.08 5.98
N HIS A 21 -13.35 0.75 7.10
CA HIS A 21 -12.01 1.21 7.42
C HIS A 21 -10.95 0.61 6.46
N ASP A 22 -9.99 1.44 6.01
CA ASP A 22 -8.97 1.04 5.05
C ASP A 22 -8.15 -0.18 5.49
N SER A 23 -7.84 -0.27 6.79
CA SER A 23 -7.14 -1.44 7.35
C SER A 23 -7.90 -2.76 7.14
N HIS A 24 -9.24 -2.72 7.17
CA HIS A 24 -10.08 -3.90 6.92
C HIS A 24 -10.12 -4.26 5.43
N ILE A 25 -10.21 -3.23 4.56
CA ILE A 25 -10.13 -3.42 3.11
C ILE A 25 -8.78 -4.03 2.74
N TRP A 26 -7.69 -3.54 3.34
CA TRP A 26 -6.35 -4.06 3.15
C TRP A 26 -6.22 -5.50 3.61
N SER A 27 -6.59 -5.81 4.86
CA SER A 27 -6.43 -7.15 5.44
C SER A 27 -7.21 -8.24 4.70
N SER A 28 -8.26 -7.85 3.98
CA SER A 28 -9.10 -8.75 3.17
C SER A 28 -8.77 -8.72 1.68
N SER A 29 -7.79 -7.92 1.27
CA SER A 29 -7.44 -7.74 -0.15
C SER A 29 -6.49 -8.82 -0.65
N LYS A 30 -6.58 -9.12 -1.96
CA LYS A 30 -5.56 -9.95 -2.64
C LYS A 30 -4.21 -9.25 -2.72
N ALA A 31 -4.20 -7.92 -2.70
CA ALA A 31 -2.98 -7.12 -2.75
C ALA A 31 -2.12 -7.33 -1.49
N GLU A 32 -2.74 -7.45 -0.31
CA GLU A 32 -2.03 -7.74 0.93
C GLU A 32 -1.30 -9.08 0.86
N SER A 33 -1.99 -10.15 0.48
CA SER A 33 -1.38 -11.48 0.32
C SER A 33 -0.26 -11.49 -0.69
N TYR A 34 -0.45 -10.83 -1.84
CA TYR A 34 0.55 -10.77 -2.91
C TYR A 34 1.82 -10.00 -2.46
N MET A 35 1.66 -8.82 -1.86
CA MET A 35 2.79 -8.03 -1.39
C MET A 35 3.55 -8.74 -0.26
N ARG A 36 2.83 -9.43 0.62
CA ARG A 36 3.43 -10.27 1.67
C ARG A 36 4.27 -11.40 1.08
N GLU A 37 3.78 -12.06 0.04
CA GLU A 37 4.50 -13.14 -0.65
C GLU A 37 5.80 -12.62 -1.30
N LEU A 38 5.74 -11.49 -2.01
CA LEU A 38 6.93 -10.85 -2.59
C LEU A 38 7.99 -10.55 -1.51
N HIS A 39 7.57 -9.97 -0.39
CA HIS A 39 8.48 -9.71 0.73
C HIS A 39 9.05 -11.01 1.33
N GLN A 40 8.25 -12.07 1.48
CA GLN A 40 8.71 -13.38 1.96
C GLN A 40 9.71 -14.04 1.01
N ASN A 41 9.63 -13.72 -0.28
CA ASN A 41 10.59 -14.13 -1.30
C ASN A 41 11.80 -13.19 -1.40
N ASN A 42 12.01 -12.32 -0.41
CA ASN A 42 13.09 -11.33 -0.33
C ASN A 42 13.08 -10.29 -1.48
N GLU A 43 11.93 -10.05 -2.12
CA GLU A 43 11.81 -8.93 -3.05
C GLU A 43 11.69 -7.60 -2.30
N GLN A 44 12.44 -6.60 -2.79
CA GLN A 44 12.45 -5.25 -2.23
C GLN A 44 11.29 -4.44 -2.82
N VAL A 45 10.10 -4.63 -2.27
CA VAL A 45 8.87 -3.94 -2.71
C VAL A 45 8.20 -3.21 -1.56
N TRP A 46 7.71 -2.00 -1.84
CA TRP A 46 6.92 -1.21 -0.91
C TRP A 46 5.71 -0.63 -1.61
N LEU A 47 4.56 -0.76 -0.95
CA LEU A 47 3.39 0.04 -1.25
C LEU A 47 3.38 1.26 -0.32
N LEU A 48 3.01 2.42 -0.85
CA LEU A 48 2.77 3.61 -0.04
C LEU A 48 1.27 3.75 0.20
N GLY A 49 0.88 3.75 1.47
CA GLY A 49 -0.50 3.93 1.91
C GLY A 49 -0.62 5.15 2.83
N ASP A 50 -1.82 5.74 2.92
CA ASP A 50 -2.07 6.78 3.92
C ASP A 50 -2.10 6.20 5.36
N SER A 51 -2.40 7.05 6.33
CA SER A 51 -2.44 6.67 7.76
C SER A 51 -3.58 5.72 8.15
N GLY A 52 -4.57 5.49 7.27
CA GLY A 52 -5.65 4.52 7.49
C GLY A 52 -5.20 3.07 7.29
N TYR A 53 -4.05 2.88 6.64
CA TYR A 53 -3.45 1.57 6.42
C TYR A 53 -2.45 1.20 7.53
N PRO A 54 -2.41 -0.08 7.95
CA PRO A 54 -1.48 -0.50 8.98
C PRO A 54 -0.06 -0.63 8.42
N GLN A 55 0.93 -0.10 9.13
CA GLN A 55 2.33 -0.18 8.71
C GLN A 55 2.86 -1.62 8.70
N ARG A 56 3.59 -2.00 7.63
CA ARG A 56 4.22 -3.32 7.42
C ARG A 56 5.58 -3.15 6.72
N PRO A 57 6.43 -4.19 6.72
CA PRO A 57 7.68 -4.16 5.95
C PRO A 57 7.50 -3.87 4.45
N TRP A 58 6.34 -4.21 3.87
CA TRP A 58 5.96 -3.98 2.47
C TRP A 58 4.86 -2.91 2.28
N LEU A 59 4.44 -2.21 3.34
CA LEU A 59 3.42 -1.14 3.29
C LEU A 59 3.80 0.00 4.24
N MET A 60 4.18 1.13 3.68
CA MET A 60 4.74 2.27 4.41
C MET A 60 3.82 3.48 4.34
N THR A 61 3.74 4.24 5.43
CA THR A 61 3.11 5.56 5.43
C THR A 61 4.15 6.60 5.01
N PRO A 62 3.89 7.42 3.97
CA PRO A 62 4.83 8.41 3.51
C PRO A 62 5.00 9.53 4.55
N ILE A 63 6.22 10.08 4.62
CA ILE A 63 6.48 11.30 5.40
C ILE A 63 5.94 12.48 4.58
N LEU A 64 4.97 13.18 5.16
CA LEU A 64 4.40 14.37 4.52
C LEU A 64 5.45 15.49 4.51
N ASN A 65 5.54 16.20 3.38
CA ASN A 65 6.51 17.30 3.17
C ASN A 65 7.97 16.88 3.37
N ALA A 66 8.32 15.65 2.96
CA ALA A 66 9.70 15.21 2.96
C ALA A 66 10.58 16.18 2.16
N VAL A 67 11.57 16.78 2.82
CA VAL A 67 12.55 17.62 2.15
C VAL A 67 13.46 16.75 1.27
N PRO A 68 13.87 17.22 0.09
CA PRO A 68 14.87 16.51 -0.70
C PRO A 68 16.13 16.32 0.13
N VAL A 69 16.65 15.08 0.16
CA VAL A 69 17.96 14.82 0.75
C VAL A 69 19.00 15.44 -0.16
N ILE A 70 19.68 16.49 0.31
CA ILE A 70 20.82 17.10 -0.38
C ILE A 70 22.05 16.31 0.06
N ILE A 71 22.55 15.44 -0.83
CA ILE A 71 23.87 14.80 -0.74
C ILE A 71 24.81 15.42 -1.77
#